data_AF-A0A1B0ADI1-F1
#
_entry.id   AF-A0A1B0ADI1-F1
#
_cell.length_a   1.000
_cell.length_b   1.000
_cell.length_c   1.000
_cell.angle_alpha   90.00
_cell.angle_beta   90.00
_cell.angle_gamma   90.00
#
_symmetry.space_group_name_H-M   'P 1'
#
loop_
_entity.id
_entity.type
_entity.pdbx_description
1 polymer ?
#
loop_
_entity_poly.entity_id
_entity_poly.type
_entity_poly.pdbx_seq_one_letter_code
_entity_poly.pdbx_strand_id
1 'polypeptide(L)'
;MLTVTYVYSNRKHLEFQGLAKYIFSLRRRQRIINIIKFIDDIYLECQKISENYRVILTKTANVAMIGMKLVGFLYTTTATSLVLFPLFYRLIFGKRLFIMRFFIPGLDPNSTMGYFVHMLIQFICIFFGAFGNFSSDIFLIVLVLHVPLLKDIITEKLNELNRTQLKKRKTLLKDTFEWHQRCDL
;
A
#
# COMPACT_ATOMS: atom_id res chain seq x y z
N MET A 1 26.07 14.29 -16.50
CA MET A 1 26.71 13.68 -15.30
C MET A 1 25.94 14.01 -14.02
N LEU A 2 25.49 15.25 -13.82
CA LEU A 2 24.69 15.69 -12.65
C LEU A 2 23.36 14.93 -12.43
N THR A 3 22.63 14.59 -13.50
CA THR A 3 21.36 13.85 -13.42
C THR A 3 21.53 12.42 -12.87
N VAL A 4 22.67 11.79 -13.17
CA VAL A 4 22.97 10.42 -12.72
C VAL A 4 23.29 10.41 -11.22
N THR A 5 24.02 11.41 -10.73
CA THR A 5 24.35 11.55 -9.30
C THR A 5 23.13 11.89 -8.45
N TYR A 6 22.23 12.74 -8.95
CA TYR A 6 20.98 13.09 -8.26
C TYR A 6 20.03 11.88 -8.14
N VAL A 7 19.89 11.11 -9.23
CA VAL A 7 19.17 9.83 -9.22
C VAL A 7 19.84 8.85 -8.25
N TYR A 8 21.17 8.84 -8.14
CA TYR A 8 21.90 7.95 -7.23
C TYR A 8 21.69 8.28 -5.75
N SER A 9 21.64 9.56 -5.40
CA SER A 9 21.38 10.01 -4.02
C SER A 9 19.97 9.64 -3.57
N ASN A 10 18.96 9.90 -4.41
CA ASN A 10 17.57 9.53 -4.10
C ASN A 10 17.33 8.01 -4.12
N ARG A 11 18.10 7.23 -4.88
CA ARG A 11 17.94 5.76 -4.95
C ARG A 11 18.20 5.09 -3.60
N LYS A 12 19.21 5.53 -2.86
CA LYS A 12 19.52 4.98 -1.51
C LYS A 12 18.33 5.17 -0.57
N HIS A 13 17.72 6.35 -0.56
CA HIS A 13 16.58 6.64 0.31
C HIS A 13 15.36 5.75 -0.01
N LEU A 14 15.08 5.49 -1.29
CA LEU A 14 14.01 4.56 -1.68
C LEU A 14 14.28 3.11 -1.24
N GLU A 15 15.52 2.64 -1.38
CA GLU A 15 15.91 1.27 -0.97
C GLU A 15 15.77 1.08 0.55
N PHE A 16 16.22 2.06 1.35
CA PHE A 16 16.02 2.06 2.80
C PHE A 16 14.54 2.12 3.19
N GLN A 17 13.73 2.90 2.47
CA GLN A 17 12.30 3.02 2.75
C GLN A 17 11.56 1.69 2.53
N GLY A 18 11.82 1.00 1.41
CA GLY A 18 11.21 -0.30 1.13
C GLY A 18 11.62 -1.37 2.15
N LEU A 19 12.89 -1.38 2.55
CA LEU A 19 13.42 -2.33 3.52
C LEU A 19 12.86 -2.07 4.93
N ALA A 20 12.71 -0.80 5.32
CA ALA A 20 12.06 -0.42 6.57
C ALA A 20 10.59 -0.85 6.62
N LYS A 21 9.83 -0.63 5.54
CA LYS A 21 8.43 -1.08 5.41
C LYS A 21 8.32 -2.60 5.52
N TYR A 22 9.22 -3.32 4.86
CA TYR A 22 9.25 -4.78 4.90
C TYR A 22 9.55 -5.32 6.31
N ILE A 23 10.58 -4.80 6.98
CA ILE A 23 10.92 -5.17 8.36
C ILE A 23 9.76 -4.82 9.32
N PHE A 24 9.12 -3.67 9.15
CA PHE A 24 7.96 -3.27 9.94
C PHE A 24 6.80 -4.27 9.77
N SER A 25 6.48 -4.63 8.53
CA SER A 25 5.44 -5.60 8.20
C SER A 25 5.72 -6.97 8.83
N LEU A 26 6.97 -7.44 8.79
CA LEU A 26 7.37 -8.70 9.43
C LEU A 26 7.29 -8.64 10.96
N ARG A 27 7.85 -7.59 11.57
CA ARG A 27 7.88 -7.46 13.04
C ARG A 27 6.50 -7.23 13.65
N ARG A 28 5.60 -6.53 12.95
CA ARG A 28 4.25 -6.19 13.43
C ARG A 28 3.14 -6.97 12.74
N ARG A 29 3.47 -8.09 12.09
CA ARG A 29 2.51 -8.94 11.36
C ARG A 29 1.26 -9.26 12.18
N GLN A 30 1.42 -9.62 13.46
CA GLN A 30 0.27 -9.95 14.30
C GLN A 30 -0.66 -8.76 14.52
N ARG A 31 -0.10 -7.56 14.74
CA ARG A 31 -0.91 -6.33 14.88
C ARG A 31 -1.63 -5.99 13.58
N ILE A 32 -0.96 -6.13 12.44
CA ILE A 32 -1.57 -5.93 11.12
C ILE A 32 -2.76 -6.88 10.92
N ILE A 33 -2.59 -8.17 11.23
CA ILE A 33 -3.68 -9.16 11.13
C ILE A 33 -4.83 -8.80 12.06
N ASN A 34 -4.54 -8.38 13.30
CA ASN A 34 -5.56 -7.97 14.25
C ASN A 34 -6.35 -6.74 13.75
N ILE A 35 -5.66 -5.73 13.20
CA ILE A 35 -6.28 -4.54 12.63
C ILE A 35 -7.18 -4.91 11.43
N ILE A 36 -6.71 -5.79 10.55
CA ILE A 36 -7.51 -6.25 9.40
C ILE A 36 -8.78 -6.97 9.89
N LYS A 37 -8.66 -7.88 10.87
CA LYS A 37 -9.82 -8.57 11.44
C LYS A 37 -10.80 -7.60 12.10
N PHE A 38 -10.28 -6.65 12.88
CA PHE A 38 -11.09 -5.62 13.52
C PHE A 38 -11.87 -4.78 12.50
N ILE A 39 -11.20 -4.36 11.42
CA ILE A 39 -11.85 -3.65 10.31
C ILE A 39 -12.95 -4.50 9.68
N ASP A 40 -12.68 -5.78 9.42
CA ASP A 40 -13.63 -6.70 8.79
C ASP A 40 -14.87 -6.93 9.66
N ASP A 41 -14.67 -7.13 10.97
CA ASP A 41 -15.77 -7.27 11.94
C ASP A 41 -16.67 -6.01 11.97
N ILE A 42 -16.07 -4.81 11.89
CA ILE A 42 -16.82 -3.55 11.86
C ILE A 42 -17.60 -3.39 10.56
N TYR A 43 -16.98 -3.75 9.44
CA TYR A 43 -17.66 -3.75 8.15
C TYR A 43 -18.88 -4.68 8.17
N LEU A 44 -18.72 -5.90 8.71
CA LEU A 44 -19.80 -6.88 8.84
C LEU A 44 -20.91 -6.44 9.79
N GLU A 45 -20.57 -5.77 10.89
CA GLU A 45 -21.55 -5.21 11.83
C GLU A 45 -22.32 -4.05 11.19
N CYS A 46 -21.62 -3.10 10.58
CA CYS A 46 -22.22 -1.93 9.94
C CYS A 46 -23.11 -2.29 8.74
N GLN A 47 -22.76 -3.33 7.99
CA GLN A 47 -23.56 -3.81 6.87
C GLN A 47 -24.93 -4.37 7.32
N LYS A 48 -25.05 -4.83 8.58
CA LYS A 48 -26.29 -5.40 9.13
C LYS A 48 -27.24 -4.37 9.74
N ILE A 49 -26.76 -3.17 10.08
CA ILE A 49 -27.51 -2.23 10.94
C ILE A 49 -28.42 -1.28 10.16
N SER A 50 -27.97 -0.55 9.13
CA SER A 50 -28.86 0.38 8.39
C SER A 50 -28.33 0.87 7.02
N GLU A 51 -29.23 1.43 6.21
CA GLU A 51 -28.97 2.05 4.90
C GLU A 51 -27.92 3.19 5.00
N ASN A 52 -27.93 3.97 6.09
CA ASN A 52 -27.00 5.11 6.28
C ASN A 52 -25.54 4.67 6.38
N TYR A 53 -25.28 3.55 7.07
CA TYR A 53 -23.93 3.01 7.21
C TYR A 53 -23.39 2.53 5.86
N ARG A 54 -24.24 1.99 4.97
CA ARG A 54 -23.84 1.58 3.61
C ARG A 54 -23.38 2.76 2.77
N VAL A 55 -24.00 3.93 2.92
CA VAL A 55 -23.61 5.16 2.20
C VAL A 55 -22.22 5.63 2.64
N ILE A 56 -21.98 5.67 3.96
CA ILE A 56 -20.67 6.05 4.54
C ILE A 56 -19.57 5.09 4.07
N LEU A 57 -19.88 3.79 4.08
CA LEU A 57 -18.96 2.74 3.66
C LEU A 57 -18.59 2.84 2.17
N THR A 58 -19.61 3.01 1.32
CA THR A 58 -19.43 3.14 -0.14
C THR A 58 -18.63 4.39 -0.49
N LYS A 59 -18.88 5.50 0.21
CA LYS A 59 -18.12 6.74 0.05
C LYS A 59 -16.65 6.54 0.38
N THR A 60 -16.34 5.90 1.51
CA THR A 60 -14.95 5.64 1.92
C THR A 60 -14.25 4.66 0.97
N ALA A 61 -14.94 3.60 0.56
CA ALA A 61 -14.43 2.65 -0.42
C ALA A 61 -14.13 3.32 -1.77
N ASN A 62 -14.98 4.24 -2.23
CA ASN A 62 -14.74 5.01 -3.45
C ASN A 62 -13.49 5.89 -3.34
N VAL A 63 -13.30 6.60 -2.22
CA VAL A 63 -12.09 7.39 -1.99
C VAL A 63 -10.84 6.50 -1.97
N ALA A 64 -10.92 5.33 -1.32
CA ALA A 64 -9.83 4.35 -1.33
C ALA A 64 -9.51 3.85 -2.74
N MET A 65 -10.53 3.54 -3.55
CA MET A 65 -10.35 3.10 -4.94
C MET A 65 -9.71 4.19 -5.81
N ILE A 66 -10.10 5.45 -5.64
CA ILE A 66 -9.48 6.57 -6.37
C ILE A 66 -8.01 6.70 -5.98
N GLY A 67 -7.71 6.65 -4.68
CA GLY A 67 -6.32 6.66 -4.18
C GLY A 67 -5.49 5.51 -4.75
N MET A 68 -6.03 4.29 -4.73
CA MET A 68 -5.39 3.10 -5.29
C MET A 68 -5.10 3.24 -6.79
N LYS A 69 -6.06 3.76 -7.57
CA LYS A 69 -5.88 4.00 -9.00
C LYS A 69 -4.79 5.04 -9.28
N LEU A 70 -4.76 6.14 -8.52
CA LEU A 70 -3.78 7.21 -8.69
C LEU A 70 -2.36 6.71 -8.38
N VAL A 71 -2.18 6.05 -7.24
CA VAL A 71 -0.88 5.47 -6.87
C VAL A 71 -0.49 4.37 -7.86
N GLY A 72 -1.44 3.52 -8.27
CA GLY A 72 -1.22 2.49 -9.28
C GLY A 72 -0.70 3.06 -10.60
N PHE A 73 -1.29 4.16 -11.07
CA PHE A 73 -0.86 4.85 -12.28
C PHE A 73 0.57 5.41 -12.16
N LEU A 74 0.94 5.98 -11.02
CA LEU A 74 2.30 6.47 -10.78
C LEU A 74 3.33 5.33 -10.77
N TYR A 75 2.99 4.19 -10.17
CA TYR A 75 3.87 3.02 -10.12
C TYR A 75 4.00 2.36 -11.50
N THR A 76 2.92 2.23 -12.28
CA THR A 76 2.98 1.65 -13.64
C THR A 76 3.80 2.53 -14.58
N THR A 77 3.57 3.85 -14.59
CA THR A 77 4.36 4.78 -15.41
C THR A 77 5.85 4.74 -15.06
N THR A 78 6.17 4.70 -13.77
CA THR A 78 7.57 4.56 -13.29
C THR A 78 8.18 3.22 -13.72
N ALA A 79 7.48 2.10 -13.55
CA ALA A 79 7.96 0.79 -13.96
C ALA A 79 8.17 0.71 -15.48
N THR A 80 7.22 1.20 -16.27
CA THR A 80 7.31 1.23 -17.73
C THR A 80 8.49 2.09 -18.21
N SER A 81 8.72 3.26 -17.61
CA SER A 81 9.87 4.10 -17.97
C SER A 81 11.22 3.44 -17.66
N LEU A 82 11.33 2.72 -16.54
CA LEU A 82 12.54 1.98 -16.17
C LEU A 82 12.86 0.85 -17.14
N VAL A 83 11.85 0.22 -17.74
CA VAL A 83 12.00 -0.88 -18.70
C VAL A 83 12.28 -0.35 -20.11
N LEU A 84 11.61 0.73 -20.50
CA LEU A 84 11.80 1.36 -21.82
C LEU A 84 13.18 2.01 -21.95
N PHE A 85 13.71 2.60 -20.87
CA PHE A 85 15.00 3.28 -20.89
C PHE A 85 16.18 2.45 -21.44
N PRO A 86 16.48 1.24 -20.94
CA PRO A 86 17.56 0.40 -21.47
C PRO A 86 17.28 -0.10 -22.90
N LEU A 87 16.01 -0.28 -23.29
CA LEU A 87 15.64 -0.67 -24.64
C LEU A 87 15.90 0.46 -25.64
N PHE A 88 15.46 1.68 -25.32
CA PHE A 88 15.74 2.87 -26.13
C PHE A 88 17.24 3.15 -26.23
N TYR A 89 17.96 3.05 -25.12
CA TYR A 89 19.41 3.26 -25.12
C TYR A 89 20.14 2.24 -26.01
N ARG A 90 19.72 0.98 -25.97
CA ARG A 90 20.27 -0.07 -26.84
C ARG A 90 20.01 0.21 -28.32
N LEU A 91 18.82 0.70 -28.67
CA LEU A 91 18.46 1.01 -30.06
C LEU A 91 19.25 2.19 -30.63
N ILE A 92 19.48 3.24 -29.84
CA ILE A 92 20.14 4.48 -30.31
C ILE A 92 21.67 4.34 -30.29
N PHE A 93 22.25 3.79 -29.21
CA PHE A 93 23.70 3.80 -29.00
C PHE A 93 24.38 2.45 -29.30
N GLY A 94 23.61 1.39 -29.56
CA GLY A 94 24.14 0.04 -29.80
C GLY A 94 24.83 -0.59 -28.58
N LYS A 95 24.88 0.10 -27.44
CA LYS A 95 25.55 -0.32 -26.21
C LYS A 95 24.59 -1.03 -25.27
N ARG A 96 25.09 -2.10 -24.65
CA ARG A 96 24.39 -2.89 -23.63
C ARG A 96 24.46 -2.14 -22.29
N LEU A 97 23.31 -1.72 -21.78
CA LEU A 97 23.19 -1.13 -20.44
C LEU A 97 22.47 -2.10 -19.52
N PHE A 98 23.05 -2.33 -18.36
CA PHE A 98 22.40 -3.04 -17.26
C PHE A 98 21.68 -2.02 -16.36
N ILE A 99 20.44 -2.30 -15.99
CA ILE A 99 19.60 -1.41 -15.17
C ILE A 99 20.13 -1.39 -13.73
N MET A 100 20.60 -2.55 -13.25
CA MET A 100 21.25 -2.70 -11.95
C MET A 100 22.73 -3.07 -12.13
N ARG A 101 23.58 -2.61 -11.21
CA ARG A 101 25.03 -2.85 -11.21
C ARG A 101 25.44 -4.26 -10.74
N PHE A 102 24.47 -5.15 -10.49
CA PHE A 102 24.78 -6.50 -10.05
C PHE A 102 25.00 -7.42 -11.25
N PHE A 103 26.07 -8.19 -11.19
CA PHE A 103 26.38 -9.26 -12.12
C PHE A 103 26.18 -10.60 -11.42
N ILE A 104 25.55 -11.52 -12.12
CA ILE A 104 25.35 -12.89 -11.62
C ILE A 104 26.64 -13.66 -11.90
N PRO A 105 27.33 -14.18 -10.86
CA PRO A 105 28.54 -14.94 -11.06
C PRO A 105 28.25 -16.20 -11.90
N GLY A 106 29.13 -16.51 -12.86
CA GLY A 106 28.99 -17.68 -13.75
C GLY A 106 28.28 -17.42 -15.10
N LEU A 107 27.78 -16.21 -15.34
CA LEU A 107 27.25 -15.78 -16.64
C LEU A 107 28.17 -14.74 -17.27
N ASP A 108 28.51 -14.92 -18.55
CA ASP A 108 29.29 -13.93 -19.30
C ASP A 108 28.38 -12.80 -19.82
N PRO A 109 28.50 -11.57 -19.31
CA PRO A 109 27.68 -10.43 -19.75
C PRO A 109 27.98 -9.99 -21.20
N ASN A 110 29.12 -10.39 -21.76
CA ASN A 110 29.49 -10.09 -23.15
C ASN A 110 28.86 -11.06 -24.15
N SER A 111 28.48 -12.26 -23.71
CA SER A 111 27.67 -13.19 -24.50
C SER A 111 26.23 -12.67 -24.66
N THR A 112 25.66 -12.81 -25.85
CA THR A 112 24.27 -12.39 -26.13
C THR A 112 23.27 -13.09 -25.21
N MET A 113 23.47 -14.38 -24.96
CA MET A 113 22.60 -15.15 -24.06
C MET A 113 22.78 -14.71 -22.60
N GLY A 114 24.01 -14.52 -22.15
CA GLY A 114 24.29 -14.05 -20.78
C GLY A 114 23.70 -12.67 -20.51
N TYR A 115 23.79 -11.74 -21.46
CA TYR A 115 23.13 -10.44 -21.38
C TYR A 115 21.61 -10.53 -21.21
N PHE A 116 20.94 -11.38 -21.99
CA PHE A 116 19.48 -11.57 -21.89
C PHE A 116 19.07 -12.16 -20.54
N VAL A 117 19.80 -13.15 -20.04
CA VAL A 117 19.54 -13.76 -18.72
C VAL A 117 19.71 -12.74 -17.59
N HIS A 118 20.78 -11.94 -17.61
CA HIS A 118 20.96 -10.86 -16.64
C HIS A 118 19.83 -9.84 -16.70
N MET A 119 19.42 -9.41 -17.89
CA MET A 119 18.32 -8.46 -18.08
C MET A 119 16.99 -9.02 -17.57
N LEU A 120 16.69 -10.30 -17.82
CA LEU A 120 15.47 -10.94 -17.34
C LEU A 120 15.42 -10.98 -15.81
N ILE A 121 16.53 -11.35 -15.17
CA ILE A 121 16.60 -11.42 -13.71
C ILE A 121 16.50 -10.02 -13.10
N GLN A 122 17.18 -9.02 -13.67
CA GLN A 122 17.04 -7.63 -13.26
C GLN A 122 15.60 -7.12 -13.40
N PHE A 123 14.93 -7.46 -14.49
CA PHE A 123 13.53 -7.12 -14.71
C PHE A 123 12.61 -7.72 -13.64
N ILE A 124 12.80 -9.01 -13.31
CA ILE A 124 12.06 -9.69 -12.24
C ILE A 124 12.28 -8.97 -10.90
N CYS A 125 13.54 -8.65 -10.55
CA CYS A 125 13.85 -7.95 -9.32
C CYS A 125 13.19 -6.56 -9.25
N ILE A 126 13.21 -5.80 -10.35
CA ILE A 126 12.55 -4.48 -10.43
C ILE A 126 11.05 -4.64 -10.27
N PHE A 127 10.44 -5.63 -10.94
CA PHE A 127 9.02 -5.89 -10.87
C PHE A 127 8.57 -6.22 -9.44
N PHE A 128 9.24 -7.18 -8.78
CA PHE A 128 8.92 -7.54 -7.39
C PHE A 128 9.20 -6.39 -6.41
N GLY A 129 10.28 -5.63 -6.61
CA GLY A 129 10.61 -4.47 -5.77
C GLY A 129 9.59 -3.33 -5.90
N ALA A 130 9.16 -3.03 -7.14
CA ALA A 130 8.15 -2.01 -7.41
C ALA A 130 6.77 -2.45 -6.89
N PHE A 131 6.37 -3.70 -7.14
CA PHE A 131 5.09 -4.25 -6.69
C PHE A 131 5.00 -4.34 -5.16
N GLY A 132 6.07 -4.76 -4.49
CA GLY A 132 6.13 -4.80 -3.03
C GLY A 132 5.98 -3.41 -2.40
N ASN A 133 6.65 -2.40 -2.95
CA ASN A 133 6.51 -1.01 -2.49
C ASN A 133 5.11 -0.47 -2.76
N PHE A 134 4.55 -0.70 -3.95
CA PHE A 134 3.18 -0.35 -4.30
C PHE A 134 2.17 -0.92 -3.30
N SER A 135 2.24 -2.24 -3.05
CA SER A 135 1.33 -2.92 -2.12
C SER A 135 1.42 -2.36 -0.71
N SER A 136 2.64 -2.05 -0.23
CA SER A 136 2.82 -1.45 1.09
C SER A 136 2.22 -0.04 1.19
N ASP A 137 2.33 0.78 0.14
CA ASP A 137 1.77 2.14 0.14
C ASP A 137 0.24 2.10 0.09
N ILE A 138 -0.34 1.21 -0.72
CA ILE A 138 -1.78 1.00 -0.75
C ILE A 138 -2.28 0.54 0.63
N PHE A 139 -1.59 -0.40 1.26
CA PHE A 139 -1.97 -0.87 2.59
C PHE A 139 -2.00 0.27 3.62
N LEU A 140 -1.01 1.16 3.61
CA LEU A 140 -0.99 2.33 4.50
C LEU A 140 -2.12 3.32 4.20
N ILE A 141 -2.39 3.60 2.91
CA ILE A 141 -3.49 4.48 2.51
C ILE A 141 -4.84 3.92 2.99
N VAL A 142 -5.06 2.61 2.82
CA VAL A 142 -6.27 1.94 3.28
C VAL A 142 -6.40 2.06 4.80
N LEU A 143 -5.33 1.81 5.56
CA LEU A 143 -5.36 1.98 7.03
C LEU A 143 -5.70 3.41 7.45
N VAL A 144 -5.08 4.41 6.82
CA VAL A 144 -5.34 5.82 7.13
C VAL A 144 -6.79 6.19 6.80
N LEU A 145 -7.35 5.67 5.71
CA LEU A 145 -8.75 5.90 5.33
C LEU A 145 -9.76 5.22 6.25
N HIS A 146 -9.36 4.17 6.98
CA HIS A 146 -10.23 3.55 7.98
C HIS A 146 -10.39 4.38 9.25
N VAL A 147 -9.46 5.28 9.57
CA VAL A 147 -9.57 6.17 10.74
C VAL A 147 -10.79 7.11 10.64
N PRO A 148 -10.99 7.91 9.56
CA PRO A 148 -12.18 8.74 9.43
C PRO A 148 -13.45 7.90 9.29
N LEU A 149 -13.39 6.71 8.69
CA LEU A 149 -14.54 5.80 8.63
C LEU A 149 -15.04 5.43 10.02
N LEU A 150 -14.13 5.03 10.92
CA LEU A 150 -14.46 4.70 12.30
C LEU A 150 -15.06 5.88 13.04
N LYS A 151 -14.50 7.09 12.82
CA LYS A 151 -15.05 8.32 13.39
C LYS A 151 -16.49 8.57 12.92
N ASP A 152 -16.76 8.41 11.63
CA ASP A 152 -18.10 8.63 11.05
C ASP A 152 -19.09 7.58 11.60
N ILE A 153 -18.67 6.32 11.75
CA ILE A 153 -19.48 5.25 12.35
C ILE A 153 -19.83 5.57 13.81
N ILE A 154 -18.86 5.99 14.63
CA ILE A 154 -19.10 6.35 16.04
C ILE A 154 -20.04 7.56 16.12
N THR A 155 -19.86 8.54 15.24
CA THR A 155 -20.71 9.74 15.18
C THR A 155 -22.17 9.37 14.87
N GLU A 156 -22.39 8.44 13.93
CA GLU A 156 -23.74 7.98 13.60
C GLU A 156 -24.36 7.17 14.75
N LYS A 157 -23.60 6.27 15.40
CA LYS A 157 -24.06 5.56 16.61
C LYS A 157 -24.46 6.55 17.73
N LEU A 158 -23.69 7.62 17.93
CA LEU A 158 -24.01 8.68 18.91
C LEU A 158 -25.25 9.49 18.51
N ASN A 159 -25.47 9.73 17.21
CA ASN A 159 -26.67 10.41 16.72
C ASN A 159 -27.93 9.55 16.93
N GLU A 160 -27.87 8.25 16.65
CA GLU A 160 -28.95 7.29 16.96
C GLU A 160 -29.24 7.25 18.46
N LEU A 161 -28.18 7.26 19.28
CA LEU A 161 -28.27 7.33 20.73
C LEU A 161 -28.97 8.59 21.22
N ASN A 162 -28.67 9.73 20.59
CA ASN A 162 -29.23 11.01 20.99
C ASN A 162 -30.73 11.11 20.61
N ARG A 163 -31.15 10.39 19.56
CA ARG A 163 -32.54 10.26 19.13
C ARG A 163 -33.37 9.23 19.91
N THR A 164 -32.74 8.39 20.76
CA THR A 164 -33.43 7.36 21.56
C THR A 164 -33.62 7.77 23.04
N GLN A 165 -34.71 7.28 23.67
CA GLN A 165 -35.11 7.64 25.04
C GLN A 165 -34.04 7.32 26.12
N LEU A 166 -34.00 8.15 27.18
CA LEU A 166 -32.99 8.18 28.26
C LEU A 166 -32.62 6.82 28.89
N LYS A 167 -33.54 5.85 28.97
CA LYS A 167 -33.28 4.51 29.55
C LYS A 167 -32.38 3.62 28.67
N LYS A 168 -32.45 3.75 27.34
CA LYS A 168 -31.63 2.99 26.37
C LYS A 168 -30.24 3.62 26.15
N ARG A 169 -30.12 4.89 26.51
CA ARG A 169 -28.90 5.71 26.38
C ARG A 169 -27.75 5.22 27.27
N LYS A 170 -28.03 4.77 28.51
CA LYS A 170 -27.00 4.26 29.44
C LYS A 170 -26.40 2.92 29.00
N THR A 171 -27.22 2.01 28.46
CA THR A 171 -26.75 0.69 28.00
C THR A 171 -25.93 0.80 26.73
N LEU A 172 -26.36 1.61 25.74
CA LEU A 172 -25.57 1.84 24.53
C LEU A 172 -24.30 2.68 24.77
N LEU A 173 -24.29 3.61 25.74
CA LEU A 173 -23.05 4.28 26.17
C LEU A 173 -22.06 3.28 26.76
N LYS A 174 -22.55 2.36 27.58
CA LYS A 174 -21.72 1.29 28.14
C LYS A 174 -21.16 0.39 27.05
N ASP A 175 -21.99 -0.03 26.10
CA ASP A 175 -21.55 -0.83 24.93
C ASP A 175 -20.52 -0.08 24.07
N THR A 176 -20.75 1.22 23.80
CA THR A 176 -19.82 2.04 23.01
C THR A 176 -18.48 2.21 23.74
N PHE A 177 -18.52 2.38 25.06
CA PHE A 177 -17.32 2.48 25.89
C PHE A 177 -16.56 1.15 25.96
N GLU A 178 -17.26 0.02 26.17
CA GLU A 178 -16.68 -1.33 26.16
C GLU A 178 -16.12 -1.73 24.78
N TRP A 179 -16.75 -1.28 23.71
CA TRP A 179 -16.25 -1.45 22.34
C TRP A 179 -14.98 -0.63 22.11
N HIS A 180 -14.93 0.61 22.59
CA HIS A 180 -13.74 1.45 22.48
C HIS A 180 -12.57 0.90 23.31
N GLN A 181 -12.84 0.35 24.50
CA GLN A 181 -11.84 -0.33 25.34
C GLN A 181 -11.24 -1.58 24.69
N ARG A 182 -11.99 -2.23 23.79
CA ARG A 182 -11.51 -3.35 22.97
C ARG A 182 -10.56 -2.91 21.85
N CYS A 183 -10.57 -1.63 21.48
CA CYS A 183 -9.74 -1.07 20.42
C CYS A 183 -8.30 -0.74 20.87
N ASP A 184 -8.01 -0.74 22.18
CA ASP A 184 -6.69 -0.41 22.76
C ASP A 184 -5.67 -1.58 22.74
N LEU A 185 -5.79 -2.49 21.75
CA LEU A 185 -4.93 -3.69 21.56
C LEU A 185 -3.90 -3.52 20.42
#